data_AF-A0A8R7TCW7-F1
#
_entry.id   AF-A0A8R7TCW7-F1
#
_cell.length_a   1.000
_cell.length_b   1.000
_cell.length_c   1.000
_cell.angle_alpha   90.00
_cell.angle_beta   90.00
_cell.angle_gamma   90.00
#
_symmetry.space_group_name_H-M   'P 1'
#
loop_
_entity.id
_entity.type
_entity.pdbx_description
1 polymer ?
#
loop_
_entity_poly.entity_id
_entity_poly.type
_entity_poly.pdbx_seq_one_letter_code
_entity_poly.pdbx_strand_id
1 'polypeptide(L)'
;MNAFAISPAQLYSNTPSDFDFKLESLAQEFSTLSEFAEHLAANVDIVFPVIHGKFGEDGGIQELLEKANVPFVGTPSNECLRAFDKHNASLELDAQGFLTVPNFLVEVKLLSDCVMYTIQYVLPIFTNSSAALFIKYLCKAYKV
;
A
#
# COMPACT_ATOMS: atom_id res chain seq x y z
N MET A 1 -4.43 13.39 -1.29
CA MET A 1 -3.36 13.11 -0.31
C MET A 1 -2.81 14.47 0.09
N ASN A 2 -2.61 14.69 1.38
CA ASN A 2 -2.04 15.93 1.87
C ASN A 2 -0.56 15.67 2.13
N ALA A 3 0.31 16.50 1.56
CA ALA A 3 1.75 16.39 1.72
C ALA A 3 2.26 17.65 2.41
N PHE A 4 3.19 17.46 3.34
CA PHE A 4 3.72 18.52 4.18
C PHE A 4 5.24 18.38 4.27
N ALA A 5 5.95 19.51 4.22
CA ALA A 5 7.36 19.59 4.56
C ALA A 5 7.52 20.31 5.89
N ILE A 6 8.25 19.69 6.82
CA ILE A 6 8.56 20.28 8.12
C ILE A 6 10.05 20.12 8.41
N SER A 7 10.63 21.08 9.12
CA SER A 7 12.04 21.01 9.52
C SER A 7 12.31 19.74 10.34
N PRO A 8 13.45 19.03 10.12
CA PRO A 8 13.85 17.89 10.94
C PRO A 8 13.93 18.21 12.45
N ALA A 9 14.16 19.47 12.81
CA ALA A 9 14.14 19.94 14.20
C ALA A 9 12.78 19.72 14.89
N GLN A 10 11.71 19.56 14.11
CA GLN A 10 10.33 19.37 14.61
C GLN A 10 9.89 17.90 14.61
N LEU A 11 10.72 16.97 14.13
CA LEU A 11 10.36 15.55 14.00
C LEU A 11 10.07 14.88 15.36
N TYR A 12 10.71 15.36 16.43
CA TYR A 12 10.48 14.85 17.78
C TYR A 12 9.18 15.45 18.36
N SER A 13 8.17 14.63 18.56
CA SER A 13 6.91 14.97 19.23
C SER A 13 6.61 13.96 20.34
N ASN A 14 6.09 14.43 21.48
CA ASN A 14 5.75 13.56 22.60
C ASN A 14 4.37 12.92 22.41
N THR A 15 3.47 13.62 21.72
CA THR A 15 2.11 13.16 21.43
C THR A 15 1.75 13.33 19.95
N PRO A 16 0.77 12.57 19.44
CA PRO A 16 0.22 12.80 18.10
C PRO A 16 -0.32 14.23 17.92
N SER A 17 -0.98 14.79 18.95
CA SER A 17 -1.53 16.14 18.90
C SER A 17 -0.46 17.23 18.78
N ASP A 18 0.73 17.03 19.35
CA ASP A 18 1.87 17.94 19.13
C ASP A 18 2.29 17.95 17.66
N PHE A 19 2.19 16.80 16.98
CA PHE A 19 2.51 16.68 15.56
C PHE A 19 1.46 17.37 14.69
N ASP A 20 0.17 17.18 14.99
CA ASP A 20 -0.92 17.87 14.28
C ASP A 20 -0.77 19.39 14.38
N PHE A 21 -0.53 19.91 15.58
CA PHE A 21 -0.30 21.35 15.80
C PHE A 21 0.90 21.87 15.00
N LYS A 22 1.99 21.11 14.94
CA LYS A 22 3.18 21.47 14.16
C LYS A 22 2.92 21.46 12.65
N LEU A 23 2.13 20.52 12.16
CA LEU A 23 1.74 20.49 10.75
C LEU A 23 0.90 21.72 10.38
N GLU A 24 -0.05 22.10 11.24
CA GLU A 24 -0.90 23.28 11.00
C GLU A 24 -0.16 24.61 11.09
N SER A 25 0.86 24.70 11.95
CA SER A 25 1.52 25.99 12.28
C SER A 25 2.89 26.21 11.63
N LEU A 26 3.64 25.13 11.36
CA LEU A 26 5.06 25.21 10.97
C LEU A 26 5.37 24.50 9.66
N ALA A 27 4.49 23.63 9.16
CA ALA A 27 4.75 22.90 7.93
C ALA A 27 4.38 23.72 6.70
N GLN A 28 5.11 23.48 5.62
CA GLN A 28 4.72 23.88 4.28
C GLN A 28 3.80 22.80 3.70
N GLU A 29 2.56 23.16 3.42
CA GLU A 29 1.62 22.29 2.71
C GLU A 29 1.82 22.37 1.19
N PHE A 30 1.64 21.24 0.49
CA PHE A 30 1.66 21.18 -0.97
C PHE A 30 0.25 20.87 -1.50
N SER A 31 -0.21 21.68 -2.45
CA SER A 31 -1.57 21.54 -3.02
C SER A 31 -1.63 20.42 -4.05
N THR A 32 -0.50 20.09 -4.68
CA THR A 32 -0.40 19.03 -5.68
C THR A 32 0.79 18.12 -5.45
N LEU A 33 0.73 16.90 -6.01
CA LEU A 33 1.86 15.98 -6.00
C LEU A 33 3.05 16.49 -6.84
N SER A 34 2.80 17.32 -7.87
CA SER A 34 3.87 17.92 -8.68
C SER A 34 4.68 18.90 -7.85
N GLU A 35 4.01 19.80 -7.13
CA GLU A 35 4.67 20.77 -6.23
C GLU A 35 5.48 20.05 -5.15
N PHE A 36 4.94 18.99 -4.58
CA PHE A 36 5.66 18.17 -3.61
C PHE A 36 6.91 17.51 -4.21
N ALA A 37 6.79 16.93 -5.41
CA ALA A 37 7.91 16.28 -6.08
C ALA A 37 9.01 17.27 -6.51
N GLU A 38 8.62 18.44 -7.00
CA GLU A 38 9.52 19.55 -7.32
C GLU A 38 10.25 20.04 -6.08
N HIS A 39 9.56 20.16 -4.94
CA HIS A 39 10.18 20.50 -3.67
C HIS A 39 11.23 19.45 -3.25
N LEU A 40 10.91 18.16 -3.35
CA LEU A 40 11.87 17.10 -3.05
C LEU A 40 13.10 17.18 -3.97
N ALA A 41 12.88 17.30 -5.28
CA ALA A 41 13.97 17.41 -6.26
C ALA A 41 14.92 18.60 -5.99
N ALA A 42 14.39 19.70 -5.45
CA ALA A 42 15.17 20.88 -5.13
C ALA A 42 15.87 20.84 -3.76
N ASN A 43 15.39 20.04 -2.80
CA ASN A 43 15.80 20.15 -1.39
C ASN A 43 16.39 18.88 -0.78
N VAL A 44 16.34 17.72 -1.47
CA VAL A 44 16.90 16.47 -0.94
C VAL A 44 17.77 15.75 -1.96
N ASP A 45 18.80 15.06 -1.48
CA ASP A 45 19.66 14.21 -2.31
C ASP A 45 19.06 12.82 -2.52
N ILE A 46 18.31 12.32 -1.54
CA ILE A 46 17.67 11.00 -1.55
C ILE A 46 16.46 10.98 -0.62
N VAL A 47 15.42 10.24 -1.01
CA VAL A 47 14.21 10.01 -0.21
C VAL A 47 14.21 8.61 0.39
N PHE A 48 13.88 8.51 1.67
CA PHE A 48 13.58 7.23 2.32
C PHE A 48 12.06 7.16 2.61
N PRO A 49 11.25 6.52 1.75
CA PRO A 49 9.82 6.41 1.98
C PRO A 49 9.53 5.44 3.15
N VAL A 50 8.81 5.92 4.17
CA VAL A 50 8.36 5.13 5.33
C VAL A 50 6.83 5.19 5.43
N ILE A 51 6.17 4.87 4.32
CA ILE A 51 4.70 4.91 4.19
C ILE A 51 4.24 3.50 3.86
N HIS A 52 3.33 2.95 4.68
CA HIS A 52 2.74 1.64 4.44
C HIS A 52 1.43 1.73 3.65
N GLY A 53 1.09 0.66 2.94
CA GLY A 53 -0.18 0.48 2.23
C GLY A 53 -0.26 1.26 0.92
N LYS A 54 -1.48 1.68 0.58
CA LYS A 54 -1.77 2.37 -0.68
C LYS A 54 -0.96 3.66 -0.77
N PHE A 55 -0.49 3.98 -1.97
CA PHE A 55 0.46 5.05 -2.31
C PHE A 55 1.88 4.86 -1.76
N GLY A 56 2.09 4.10 -0.69
CA GLY A 56 3.42 3.88 -0.09
C GLY A 56 4.13 2.63 -0.60
N GLU A 57 3.43 1.50 -0.63
CA GLU A 57 3.97 0.18 -0.98
C GLU A 57 3.41 -0.34 -2.31
N ASP A 58 2.44 0.35 -2.90
CA ASP A 58 1.81 -0.01 -4.19
C ASP A 58 2.50 0.59 -5.42
N GLY A 59 3.60 1.32 -5.22
CA GLY A 59 4.36 1.99 -6.27
C GLY A 59 4.01 3.47 -6.46
N GLY A 60 3.00 4.03 -5.77
CA GLY A 60 2.56 5.41 -5.99
C GLY A 60 3.61 6.47 -5.71
N ILE A 61 4.22 6.45 -4.52
CA ILE A 61 5.29 7.40 -4.15
C ILE A 61 6.55 7.14 -4.98
N GLN A 62 6.85 5.89 -5.31
CA GLN A 62 7.98 5.49 -6.14
C GLN A 62 7.84 6.08 -7.54
N GLU A 63 6.66 5.95 -8.17
CA GLU A 63 6.40 6.49 -9.51
C GLU A 63 6.53 8.01 -9.53
N LEU A 64 6.09 8.69 -8.46
CA LEU A 64 6.24 10.13 -8.32
C LEU A 64 7.73 10.54 -8.28
N LEU A 65 8.54 9.83 -7.48
CA LEU A 65 9.98 10.09 -7.34
C LEU A 65 10.75 9.78 -8.63
N GLU A 66 10.40 8.68 -9.30
CA GLU A 66 10.96 8.30 -10.61
C GLU A 66 10.71 9.39 -11.66
N LYS A 67 9.47 9.88 -11.76
CA LYS A 67 9.10 10.96 -12.70
C LYS A 67 9.84 12.27 -12.42
N ALA A 68 10.09 12.55 -11.14
CA ALA A 68 10.82 13.74 -10.71
C ALA A 68 12.34 13.56 -10.72
N ASN A 69 12.86 12.39 -11.12
CA ASN A 69 14.28 12.03 -11.06
C ASN A 69 14.90 12.21 -9.66
N VAL A 70 14.12 11.94 -8.61
CA VAL A 70 14.59 12.01 -7.22
C VAL A 70 15.04 10.62 -6.79
N PRO A 71 16.32 10.43 -6.41
CA PRO A 71 16.79 9.14 -5.89
C PRO A 71 16.02 8.73 -4.64
N PHE A 72 15.74 7.44 -4.50
CA PHE A 72 15.05 6.93 -3.31
C PHE A 72 15.49 5.53 -2.91
N VAL A 73 15.27 5.21 -1.65
CA VAL A 73 15.53 3.87 -1.09
C VAL A 73 14.30 3.00 -1.29
N GLY A 74 14.50 1.80 -1.86
CA GLY A 74 13.46 0.79 -1.98
C GLY A 74 13.38 0.17 -3.38
N THR A 75 12.22 -0.42 -3.65
CA THR A 75 11.92 -1.14 -4.90
C THR A 75 11.33 -0.17 -5.94
N PRO A 76 11.62 -0.32 -7.25
CA PRO A 76 11.00 0.49 -8.31
C PRO A 76 9.47 0.36 -8.35
N SER A 77 8.80 1.40 -8.86
CA SER A 77 7.33 1.51 -8.87
C SER A 77 6.62 0.30 -9.49
N ASN A 78 7.11 -0.17 -10.64
CA ASN A 78 6.53 -1.31 -11.35
C ASN A 78 6.61 -2.61 -10.53
N GLU A 79 7.71 -2.82 -9.80
CA GLU A 79 7.88 -4.02 -8.98
C GLU A 79 7.07 -3.93 -7.69
N CYS A 80 6.95 -2.74 -7.11
CA CYS A 80 6.00 -2.49 -6.02
C CYS A 80 4.57 -2.82 -6.46
N LEU A 81 4.13 -2.33 -7.63
CA LEU A 81 2.79 -2.60 -8.16
C LEU A 81 2.54 -4.10 -8.34
N ARG A 82 3.50 -4.84 -8.91
CA ARG A 82 3.41 -6.29 -9.09
C ARG A 82 3.32 -7.03 -7.75
N ALA A 83 4.13 -6.64 -6.77
CA ALA A 83 4.15 -7.28 -5.46
C ALA A 83 2.92 -6.94 -4.60
N PHE A 84 2.33 -5.75 -4.79
CA PHE A 84 1.18 -5.27 -4.02
C PHE A 84 -0.11 -6.02 -4.34
N ASP A 85 -0.21 -6.61 -5.54
CA ASP A 85 -1.29 -7.55 -5.90
C ASP A 85 -0.92 -8.97 -5.46
N LYS A 86 -1.46 -9.41 -4.32
CA LYS A 86 -1.16 -10.74 -3.76
C LYS A 86 -1.52 -11.89 -4.69
N HIS A 87 -2.58 -11.75 -5.50
CA HIS A 87 -3.00 -12.83 -6.39
C HIS A 87 -2.02 -12.96 -7.55
N ASN A 88 -1.74 -11.86 -8.24
CA ASN A 88 -0.80 -11.84 -9.35
C ASN A 88 0.63 -12.15 -8.90
N ALA A 89 1.06 -11.65 -7.75
CA ALA A 89 2.35 -12.00 -7.16
C ALA A 89 2.46 -13.50 -6.86
N SER A 90 1.40 -14.13 -6.35
CA SER A 90 1.37 -15.58 -6.14
C SER A 90 1.44 -16.36 -7.45
N LEU A 91 0.74 -15.92 -8.49
CA LEU A 91 0.79 -16.58 -9.80
C LEU A 91 2.19 -16.48 -10.43
N GLU A 92 2.83 -15.31 -10.33
CA GLU A 92 4.18 -15.11 -10.83
C GLU A 92 5.18 -15.99 -10.08
N LEU A 93 5.12 -16.04 -8.75
CA LEU A 93 5.99 -16.89 -7.95
C LEU A 93 5.84 -18.37 -8.31
N ASP A 94 4.60 -18.85 -8.48
CA ASP A 94 4.32 -20.22 -8.91
C ASP A 94 4.89 -20.51 -10.30
N ALA A 95 4.72 -19.58 -11.24
CA ALA A 95 5.28 -19.70 -12.60
C ALA A 95 6.81 -19.76 -12.61
N GLN A 96 7.49 -19.17 -11.62
CA GLN A 96 8.94 -19.25 -11.43
C GLN A 96 9.39 -20.49 -10.62
N GLY A 97 8.46 -21.36 -10.23
CA GLY A 97 8.74 -22.60 -9.50
C GLY A 97 8.85 -22.44 -7.98
N PHE A 98 8.43 -21.29 -7.41
CA PHE A 98 8.33 -21.13 -5.97
C PHE A 98 7.02 -21.72 -5.44
N LEU A 99 7.07 -22.32 -4.26
CA LEU A 99 5.87 -22.84 -3.61
C LEU A 99 4.94 -21.68 -3.22
N THR A 100 3.69 -21.73 -3.69
CA THR A 100 2.63 -20.80 -3.27
C THR A 100 1.42 -21.55 -2.72
N VAL A 101 0.62 -20.87 -1.90
CA VAL A 101 -0.61 -21.44 -1.35
C VAL A 101 -1.71 -21.37 -2.42
N PRO A 102 -2.43 -22.47 -2.71
CA PRO A 102 -3.55 -22.43 -3.65
C PRO A 102 -4.53 -21.31 -3.31
N ASN A 103 -4.80 -20.44 -4.27
CA ASN A 103 -5.68 -19.29 -4.11
C ASN A 103 -6.49 -19.03 -5.39
N PHE A 104 -7.63 -18.36 -5.25
CA PHE A 104 -8.48 -17.96 -6.35
C PHE A 104 -9.06 -16.57 -6.07
N LEU A 105 -9.29 -15.81 -7.14
CA LEU A 105 -9.85 -14.48 -7.07
C LEU A 105 -11.36 -14.54 -6.82
N VAL A 106 -11.86 -13.75 -5.87
CA VAL A 106 -13.30 -13.60 -5.62
C VAL A 106 -13.71 -12.16 -5.88
N GLU A 107 -14.48 -11.94 -6.93
CA GLU A 107 -15.09 -10.64 -7.19
C GLU A 107 -16.39 -10.48 -6.41
N VAL A 108 -16.45 -9.46 -5.55
CA VAL A 108 -17.60 -9.22 -4.66
C VAL A 108 -18.93 -9.06 -5.42
N LYS A 109 -18.89 -8.53 -6.65
CA LYS A 109 -20.08 -8.37 -7.50
C LYS A 109 -20.70 -9.69 -7.95
N LEU A 110 -19.90 -10.76 -8.04
CA LEU A 110 -20.34 -12.08 -8.50
C LEU A 110 -20.88 -12.95 -7.35
N LEU A 111 -20.82 -12.47 -6.11
CA LEU A 111 -21.29 -13.20 -4.92
C LEU A 111 -22.82 -13.20 -4.77
N SER A 112 -23.55 -12.36 -5.51
CA SER A 112 -25.03 -12.35 -5.49
C SER A 112 -25.63 -13.59 -6.16
N ASP A 113 -24.88 -14.23 -7.06
CA ASP A 113 -25.36 -15.30 -7.92
C ASP A 113 -24.72 -16.63 -7.50
N CYS A 114 -25.19 -17.15 -6.36
CA CYS A 114 -25.06 -18.52 -5.87
C CYS A 114 -23.87 -19.36 -6.40
N VAL A 115 -22.76 -19.40 -5.65
CA VAL A 115 -21.84 -20.56 -5.70
C VAL A 115 -21.35 -20.92 -4.31
N MET A 116 -21.61 -22.17 -3.92
CA MET A 116 -21.18 -22.75 -2.64
C MET A 116 -19.69 -23.10 -2.69
N TYR A 117 -18.83 -22.30 -2.06
CA TYR A 117 -17.41 -22.62 -1.86
C TYR A 117 -17.11 -22.76 -0.36
N THR A 118 -16.35 -23.79 0.03
CA THR A 118 -15.76 -23.86 1.37
C THR A 118 -14.51 -23.00 1.38
N ILE A 119 -14.63 -21.75 1.83
CA ILE A 119 -13.52 -20.79 1.91
C ILE A 119 -13.09 -20.67 3.37
N GLN A 120 -11.88 -21.12 3.68
CA GLN A 120 -11.35 -21.04 5.05
C GLN A 120 -10.85 -19.63 5.40
N TYR A 121 -10.28 -18.92 4.42
CA TYR A 121 -9.68 -17.59 4.59
C TYR A 121 -9.98 -16.69 3.39
N VAL A 122 -10.38 -15.44 3.64
CA VAL A 122 -10.48 -14.38 2.64
C VAL A 122 -9.54 -13.25 3.04
N LEU A 123 -8.82 -12.71 2.06
CA LEU A 123 -7.90 -11.59 2.23
C LEU A 123 -8.14 -10.56 1.12
N PRO A 124 -8.08 -9.25 1.41
CA PRO A 124 -8.03 -8.25 0.35
C PRO A 124 -6.72 -8.38 -0.42
N ILE A 125 -6.82 -8.17 -1.74
CA ILE A 125 -5.71 -8.31 -2.67
C ILE A 125 -4.68 -7.19 -2.47
N PHE A 126 -5.15 -5.97 -2.19
CA PHE A 126 -4.36 -4.72 -2.19
C PHE A 126 -4.16 -4.09 -0.79
N THR A 127 -3.96 -4.90 0.25
CA THR A 127 -3.77 -4.39 1.62
C THR A 127 -2.62 -5.10 2.34
N ASN A 128 -1.85 -4.36 3.13
CA ASN A 128 -0.62 -4.90 3.74
C ASN A 128 -0.77 -5.30 5.21
N SER A 129 -2.02 -5.47 5.67
CA SER A 129 -2.33 -5.86 7.06
C SER A 129 -3.41 -6.93 7.11
N SER A 130 -3.39 -7.72 8.19
CA SER A 130 -4.42 -8.66 8.64
C SER A 130 -5.82 -8.04 8.86
N ALA A 131 -6.00 -6.77 8.51
CA ALA A 131 -7.18 -5.95 8.73
C ALA A 131 -8.48 -6.51 8.11
N ALA A 132 -8.39 -7.57 7.31
CA ALA A 132 -9.55 -8.25 6.76
C ALA A 132 -9.30 -9.76 6.55
N LEU A 133 -8.51 -10.42 7.42
CA LEU A 133 -8.58 -11.87 7.50
C LEU A 133 -9.93 -12.26 8.13
N PHE A 134 -10.94 -12.48 7.30
CA PHE A 134 -12.20 -13.03 7.77
C PHE A 134 -12.13 -14.56 7.72
N ILE A 135 -12.06 -15.21 8.88
CA ILE A 135 -12.35 -16.64 8.99
C ILE A 135 -13.86 -16.80 8.96
N LYS A 136 -14.42 -16.95 7.77
CA LYS A 136 -15.85 -17.25 7.63
C LYS A 136 -16.01 -18.78 7.63
N TYR A 137 -16.31 -19.35 8.80
CA TYR A 137 -16.76 -20.74 8.87
C TYR A 137 -18.04 -20.87 8.02
N LEU A 138 -17.97 -21.54 6.86
CA LEU A 138 -19.15 -21.86 6.06
C LEU A 138 -19.66 -23.25 6.46
N CYS A 139 -20.89 -23.27 6.98
CA CYS A 139 -21.63 -24.47 7.35
C CYS A 139 -21.72 -25.46 6.17
N LYS A 140 -21.43 -26.71 6.50
CA LYS A 140 -21.45 -27.89 5.63
C LYS A 140 -22.90 -28.21 5.24
N ALA A 141 -23.27 -28.07 3.96
CA ALA A 141 -24.51 -28.67 3.46
C ALA A 141 -24.24 -30.14 3.11
N TYR A 142 -24.52 -31.05 4.03
CA TYR A 142 -24.75 -32.45 3.68
C TYR A 142 -26.05 -32.51 2.87
N LYS A 143 -25.98 -32.89 1.59
CA LYS A 143 -27.12 -33.51 0.93
C LYS A 143 -27.06 -35.01 1.23
N VAL A 144 -27.98 -35.46 2.08
CA VAL A 144 -28.39 -36.87 2.22
C VAL A 144 -29.23 -37.23 1.00
#